data_AF-B8ALK3-F1
#
_entry.id   AF-B8ALK3-F1
#
_cell.length_a   1.000
_cell.length_b   1.000
_cell.length_c   1.000
_cell.angle_alpha   90.00
_cell.angle_beta   90.00
_cell.angle_gamma   90.00
#
_symmetry.space_group_name_H-M   'P 1'
#
loop_
_entity.id
_entity.type
_entity.pdbx_description
1 polymer ?
#
loop_
_entity_poly.entity_id
_entity_poly.type
_entity_poly.pdbx_seq_one_letter_code
_entity_poly.pdbx_strand_id
1 'polypeptide(L)'
;MGSSTDHGGAGGRGKKGSGSQLWKKALLHSSLCFVMGFFTGFAPSSVSDWTSAAVSAGGVGSSHVVRSLHATGGAAVNRSLLAQAAAGAVDAGPQPLLVVVTTTESTPSAAGQRAAALTRMAHTLRLVPPPLLWVVVEANPDVAATARLLRTTGLMYRHLTYKDNFTVADAAAGKERHHQRNVALGHIEHHRLAGVVLFAGLGDTFDLRFFDQLRQIRTFGAWPVATMSQNERKVVVQGPACSSSSVAGWFSMDLSNATSPVAVGGAGYGAAAARPRELDVHGFAFNSSVLWDPERWGRYPTSEPDKSQDSVKFVQQVVLEDYSKVRGIPSDCSEVMVWHVNTTPLPSSQPSPQNKR
;
A
#
# COMPACT_ATOMS: atom_id res chain seq x y z
N MET A 1 -24.44 -72.66 25.88
CA MET A 1 -24.72 -71.60 26.88
C MET A 1 -25.53 -70.53 26.14
N GLY A 2 -26.86 -70.62 26.09
CA GLY A 2 -27.81 -70.22 27.13
C GLY A 2 -28.75 -69.20 26.47
N SER A 3 -29.78 -69.70 25.78
CA SER A 3 -31.20 -69.60 26.14
C SER A 3 -31.74 -68.19 26.38
N SER A 4 -32.65 -67.82 25.48
CA SER A 4 -33.65 -66.77 25.57
C SER A 4 -34.51 -66.86 26.83
N THR A 5 -34.95 -65.71 27.35
CA THR A 5 -36.17 -65.59 28.17
C THR A 5 -36.85 -64.25 27.88
N ASP A 6 -38.12 -64.34 27.49
CA ASP A 6 -39.10 -63.25 27.45
C ASP A 6 -39.79 -63.12 28.81
N HIS A 7 -40.04 -61.89 29.24
CA HIS A 7 -41.15 -61.42 30.10
C HIS A 7 -41.17 -59.89 29.89
N GLY A 8 -42.26 -59.15 29.67
CA GLY A 8 -43.65 -59.33 30.06
C GLY A 8 -44.11 -58.12 30.88
N GLY A 9 -44.74 -57.13 30.23
CA GLY A 9 -45.89 -56.39 30.77
C GLY A 9 -45.73 -55.18 31.72
N ALA A 10 -46.52 -54.14 31.38
CA ALA A 10 -47.32 -53.25 32.26
C ALA A 10 -46.76 -51.90 32.79
N GLY A 11 -47.27 -50.82 32.20
CA GLY A 11 -48.12 -49.82 32.91
C GLY A 11 -47.46 -48.73 33.78
N GLY A 12 -47.65 -47.44 33.42
CA GLY A 12 -47.23 -46.34 34.31
C GLY A 12 -47.39 -44.89 33.83
N ARG A 13 -48.62 -44.48 33.53
CA ARG A 13 -49.21 -43.13 33.61
C ARG A 13 -48.35 -41.93 34.11
N GLY A 14 -48.09 -40.98 33.21
CA GLY A 14 -48.32 -39.51 33.35
C GLY A 14 -47.53 -38.65 34.37
N LYS A 15 -46.76 -37.68 33.86
CA LYS A 15 -46.64 -36.34 34.46
C LYS A 15 -46.36 -35.27 33.40
N LYS A 16 -47.35 -34.39 33.20
CA LYS A 16 -47.34 -33.23 32.31
C LYS A 16 -47.03 -31.98 33.15
N GLY A 17 -46.22 -31.07 32.62
CA GLY A 17 -46.23 -29.65 32.99
C GLY A 17 -45.06 -29.16 33.84
N SER A 18 -44.13 -28.42 33.22
CA SER A 18 -43.46 -27.22 33.76
C SER A 18 -42.36 -26.66 32.83
N GLY A 19 -42.08 -27.26 31.66
CA GLY A 19 -41.02 -26.77 30.76
C GLY A 19 -41.42 -25.65 29.78
N SER A 20 -42.70 -25.60 29.37
CA SER A 20 -43.14 -24.76 28.24
C SER A 20 -43.37 -23.28 28.58
N GLN A 21 -43.50 -22.93 29.87
CA GLN A 21 -43.71 -21.53 30.29
C GLN A 21 -42.40 -20.76 30.47
N LEU A 22 -41.31 -21.44 30.83
CA LEU A 22 -40.01 -20.79 31.08
C LEU A 22 -39.37 -20.27 29.79
N TRP A 23 -39.40 -21.07 28.71
CA TRP A 23 -38.87 -20.65 27.42
C TRP A 23 -39.70 -19.54 26.78
N LYS A 24 -41.02 -19.53 26.99
CA LYS A 24 -41.89 -18.43 26.52
C LYS A 24 -41.57 -17.11 27.23
N LYS A 25 -41.26 -17.14 28.54
CA LYS A 25 -40.81 -15.95 29.28
C LYS A 25 -39.44 -15.47 28.84
N ALA A 26 -38.50 -16.37 28.57
CA ALA A 26 -37.17 -16.03 28.08
C ALA A 26 -37.21 -15.38 26.69
N LEU A 27 -38.04 -15.91 25.78
CA LEU A 27 -38.21 -15.35 24.43
C LEU A 27 -38.86 -13.96 24.45
N LEU A 28 -39.85 -13.74 25.31
CA LEU A 28 -40.48 -12.42 25.49
C LEU A 28 -39.50 -11.39 26.06
N HIS A 29 -38.66 -11.79 27.02
CA HIS A 29 -37.66 -10.88 27.60
C HIS A 29 -36.55 -10.55 26.60
N SER A 30 -36.13 -11.54 25.80
CA SER A 30 -35.15 -11.35 24.73
C SER A 30 -35.69 -10.44 23.62
N SER A 31 -36.97 -10.59 23.23
CA SER A 31 -37.56 -9.74 22.20
C SER A 31 -37.78 -8.31 22.70
N LEU A 32 -38.13 -8.12 23.98
CA LEU A 32 -38.31 -6.79 24.57
C LEU A 32 -36.99 -6.00 24.59
N CYS A 33 -35.89 -6.63 24.98
CA CYS A 33 -34.56 -6.01 24.95
C CYS A 33 -34.11 -5.66 23.52
N PHE A 34 -34.41 -6.52 22.54
CA PHE A 34 -34.09 -6.26 21.14
C PHE A 34 -34.86 -5.06 20.57
N VAL A 35 -36.16 -4.97 20.87
CA VAL A 35 -36.99 -3.83 20.42
C VAL A 35 -36.55 -2.53 21.10
N MET A 36 -36.23 -2.56 22.40
CA MET A 36 -35.76 -1.36 23.10
C MET A 36 -34.40 -0.88 22.54
N GLY A 37 -33.46 -1.80 22.29
CA GLY A 37 -32.17 -1.51 21.68
C GLY A 37 -32.28 -0.96 20.25
N PHE A 38 -33.19 -1.53 19.44
CA PHE A 38 -33.44 -1.10 18.07
C PHE A 38 -33.95 0.35 18.00
N PHE A 39 -34.83 0.77 18.92
CA PHE A 39 -35.33 2.15 18.95
C PHE A 39 -34.36 3.15 19.62
N THR A 40 -33.49 2.71 20.53
CA THR A 40 -32.42 3.57 21.06
C THR A 40 -31.27 3.81 20.06
N GLY A 41 -31.12 2.95 19.05
CA GLY A 41 -30.09 3.07 18.01
C GLY A 41 -30.40 4.08 16.89
N PHE A 42 -31.63 4.59 16.82
CA PHE A 42 -32.08 5.55 15.79
C PHE A 42 -32.55 6.89 16.38
N ALA A 43 -32.31 7.17 17.66
CA ALA A 43 -32.55 8.49 18.24
C ALA A 43 -31.39 9.44 17.86
N PRO A 44 -31.64 10.58 17.20
CA PRO A 44 -30.58 11.56 16.91
C PRO A 44 -30.18 12.25 18.21
N SER A 45 -28.99 11.95 18.74
CA SER A 45 -28.42 12.70 19.85
C SER A 45 -27.96 14.07 19.34
N SER A 46 -28.87 15.04 19.37
CA SER A 46 -28.52 16.46 19.36
C SER A 46 -27.84 16.78 20.70
N VAL A 47 -26.53 16.95 20.66
CA VAL A 47 -25.82 17.76 21.65
C VAL A 47 -24.95 18.75 20.88
N SER A 48 -25.46 19.96 20.80
CA SER A 48 -24.76 21.14 20.33
C SER A 48 -23.65 21.52 21.31
N ASP A 49 -22.65 22.18 20.73
CA ASP A 49 -21.46 22.75 21.34
C ASP A 49 -21.67 23.41 22.71
N TRP A 50 -20.78 23.08 23.65
CA TRP A 50 -20.40 24.03 24.69
C TRP A 50 -18.88 24.15 24.78
N THR A 51 -18.46 25.39 24.56
CA THR A 51 -17.10 25.91 24.53
C THR A 51 -16.43 25.90 25.91
N SER A 52 -15.13 25.60 25.90
CA SER A 52 -14.05 26.26 26.64
C SER A 52 -14.41 27.05 27.91
N ALA A 53 -14.15 26.46 29.08
CA ALA A 53 -13.66 27.17 30.27
C ALA A 53 -13.24 26.18 31.36
N ALA A 54 -11.96 25.82 31.43
CA ALA A 54 -11.31 25.44 32.69
C ALA A 54 -9.79 25.60 32.54
N VAL A 55 -9.36 26.79 32.92
CA VAL A 55 -7.97 27.13 33.18
C VAL A 55 -7.59 26.50 34.53
N SER A 56 -6.36 25.98 34.61
CA SER A 56 -5.53 25.86 35.81
C SER A 56 -6.06 25.05 37.01
N ALA A 57 -5.60 23.81 37.15
CA ALA A 57 -5.24 23.22 38.44
C ALA A 57 -4.17 22.15 38.24
N GLY A 58 -3.04 22.29 38.93
CA GLY A 58 -1.84 21.48 38.73
C GLY A 58 -1.77 20.17 39.52
N GLY A 59 -0.68 19.45 39.27
CA GLY A 59 -0.19 18.28 40.03
C GLY A 59 -0.71 16.94 39.51
N VAL A 60 0.03 15.83 39.46
CA VAL A 60 1.40 15.47 39.86
C VAL A 60 1.76 14.19 39.06
N GLY A 61 3.00 14.11 38.58
CA GLY A 61 3.84 12.89 38.52
C GLY A 61 3.46 11.73 37.60
N SER A 62 4.31 11.46 36.61
CA SER A 62 5.16 10.25 36.67
C SER A 62 6.33 10.36 35.69
N SER A 63 7.51 10.11 36.23
CA SER A 63 8.82 10.30 35.61
C SER A 63 9.23 9.06 34.83
N HIS A 64 9.65 9.21 33.57
CA HIS A 64 10.67 8.34 32.99
C HIS A 64 11.76 9.18 32.32
N VAL A 65 12.94 9.03 32.88
CA VAL A 65 14.16 9.81 32.69
C VAL A 65 14.82 9.44 31.36
N VAL A 66 14.93 10.40 30.45
CA VAL A 66 15.90 10.34 29.34
C VAL A 66 17.15 11.08 29.79
N ARG A 67 18.26 10.33 29.88
CA ARG A 67 19.60 10.82 30.19
C ARG A 67 20.10 11.63 28.99
N SER A 68 20.15 12.96 29.12
CA SER A 68 20.79 13.84 28.15
C SER A 68 22.29 13.95 28.46
N LEU A 69 23.13 13.72 27.44
CA LEU A 69 24.55 14.04 27.46
C LEU A 69 24.71 15.55 27.24
N HIS A 70 25.36 16.21 28.18
CA HIS A 70 25.86 17.58 28.05
C HIS A 70 26.81 17.67 26.84
N ALA A 71 26.50 18.56 25.91
CA ALA A 71 27.48 19.23 25.07
C ALA A 71 27.30 20.73 25.26
N THR A 72 28.22 21.33 26.00
CA THR A 72 28.40 22.77 26.16
C THR A 72 28.90 23.37 24.85
N GLY A 73 28.15 24.33 24.29
CA GLY A 73 28.59 25.11 23.14
C GLY A 73 27.48 26.06 22.70
N GLY A 74 27.57 27.32 23.10
CA GLY A 74 26.55 28.33 22.87
C GLY A 74 26.36 28.64 21.38
N ALA A 75 25.11 28.57 20.93
CA ALA A 75 24.62 29.28 19.75
C ALA A 75 23.14 29.59 19.99
N ALA A 76 22.82 30.88 20.07
CA ALA A 76 21.45 31.37 20.20
C ALA A 76 20.68 31.07 18.90
N VAL A 77 19.86 30.01 18.91
CA VAL A 77 18.95 29.71 17.80
C VAL A 77 17.62 30.42 18.07
N ASN A 78 17.25 31.26 17.11
CA ASN A 78 16.13 32.18 17.15
C ASN A 78 14.78 31.44 17.27
N ARG A 79 14.14 31.49 18.45
CA ARG A 79 12.87 30.80 18.77
C ARG A 79 11.66 31.25 17.94
N SER A 80 11.80 32.26 17.08
CA SER A 80 10.73 32.77 16.23
C SER A 80 10.34 31.81 15.09
N LEU A 81 11.25 30.93 14.64
CA LEU A 81 10.97 30.00 13.53
C LEU A 81 10.09 28.81 13.91
N LEU A 82 10.11 28.39 15.19
CA LEU A 82 9.25 27.30 15.68
C LEU A 82 7.81 27.74 15.94
N ALA A 83 7.59 29.02 16.25
CA ALA A 83 6.25 29.57 16.43
C ALA A 83 5.50 29.73 15.10
N GLN A 84 6.23 29.96 14.00
CA GLN A 84 5.63 30.16 12.67
C GLN A 84 5.18 28.84 12.01
N ALA A 85 5.75 27.70 12.42
CA ALA A 85 5.32 26.38 11.96
C ALA A 85 3.98 25.92 12.59
N ALA A 86 3.59 26.50 13.72
CA ALA A 86 2.35 26.15 14.43
C ALA A 86 1.12 26.94 13.94
N ALA A 87 1.31 28.01 13.17
CA ALA A 87 0.22 28.91 12.76
C ALA A 87 -0.43 28.57 11.40
N GLY A 88 -0.01 27.48 10.75
CA GLY A 88 -0.49 27.06 9.42
C GLY A 88 -1.43 25.85 9.40
N ALA A 89 -1.84 25.33 10.56
CA ALA A 89 -2.78 24.20 10.64
C ALA A 89 -4.24 24.68 10.42
N VAL A 90 -4.50 25.24 9.24
CA VAL A 90 -5.86 25.52 8.78
C VAL A 90 -6.43 24.21 8.25
N ASP A 91 -7.31 23.61 9.05
CA ASP A 91 -8.35 22.62 8.68
C ASP A 91 -8.02 21.68 7.49
N ALA A 92 -6.88 21.00 7.56
CA ALA A 92 -6.59 19.89 6.66
C ALA A 92 -7.27 18.65 7.24
N GLY A 93 -8.37 18.21 6.62
CA GLY A 93 -9.01 16.93 6.95
C GLY A 93 -8.01 15.76 6.96
N PRO A 94 -8.40 14.57 7.46
CA PRO A 94 -7.48 13.47 7.69
C PRO A 94 -6.63 13.16 6.45
N GLN A 95 -5.30 13.31 6.57
CA GLN A 95 -4.40 13.00 5.47
C GLN A 95 -4.49 11.51 5.12
N PRO A 96 -4.63 11.13 3.83
CA PRO A 96 -4.69 9.74 3.44
C PRO A 96 -3.44 8.96 3.86
N LEU A 97 -3.64 7.74 4.37
CA LEU A 97 -2.56 6.80 4.65
C LEU A 97 -1.82 6.46 3.35
N LEU A 98 -0.50 6.58 3.36
CA LEU A 98 0.35 6.01 2.31
C LEU A 98 0.75 4.58 2.72
N VAL A 99 0.44 3.60 1.87
CA VAL A 99 0.84 2.20 2.04
C VAL A 99 1.93 1.90 1.02
N VAL A 100 3.18 1.93 1.47
CA VAL A 100 4.34 1.70 0.61
C VAL A 100 4.70 0.23 0.64
N VAL A 101 4.60 -0.47 -0.49
CA VAL A 101 4.88 -1.90 -0.62
C VAL A 101 6.26 -2.08 -1.24
N THR A 102 7.17 -2.73 -0.51
CA THR A 102 8.52 -3.05 -0.97
C THR A 102 8.74 -4.56 -0.97
N THR A 103 9.12 -5.09 -2.13
CA THR A 103 9.51 -6.50 -2.31
C THR A 103 11.00 -6.66 -2.11
N THR A 104 11.43 -7.76 -1.51
CA THR A 104 12.84 -8.11 -1.37
C THR A 104 13.10 -9.48 -2.00
N GLU A 105 14.21 -9.60 -2.73
CA GLU A 105 14.56 -10.86 -3.40
C GLU A 105 15.44 -11.74 -2.51
N SER A 106 15.22 -13.04 -2.63
CA SER A 106 15.83 -14.09 -1.81
C SER A 106 17.17 -14.54 -2.40
N THR A 107 18.11 -13.61 -2.64
CA THR A 107 19.43 -13.98 -3.19
C THR A 107 20.56 -13.81 -2.16
N PRO A 108 21.27 -14.91 -1.79
CA PRO A 108 22.30 -14.87 -0.74
C PRO A 108 23.46 -13.91 -1.00
N SER A 109 23.88 -13.77 -2.27
CA SER A 109 24.96 -12.85 -2.68
C SER A 109 24.58 -11.37 -2.53
N ALA A 110 23.30 -11.06 -2.38
CA ALA A 110 22.79 -9.69 -2.26
C ALA A 110 22.49 -9.27 -0.82
N ALA A 111 22.75 -10.10 0.21
CA ALA A 111 22.31 -9.81 1.58
C ALA A 111 22.78 -8.43 2.12
N GLY A 112 24.04 -8.06 1.86
CA GLY A 112 24.58 -6.74 2.23
C GLY A 112 23.97 -5.59 1.42
N GLN A 113 23.80 -5.79 0.11
CA GLN A 113 23.16 -4.80 -0.77
C GLN A 113 21.69 -4.58 -0.39
N ARG A 114 20.98 -5.65 -0.06
CA ARG A 114 19.59 -5.67 0.40
C ARG A 114 19.44 -4.88 1.71
N ALA A 115 20.28 -5.16 2.71
CA ALA A 115 20.27 -4.44 3.97
C ALA A 115 20.56 -2.93 3.78
N ALA A 116 21.54 -2.59 2.96
CA ALA A 116 21.85 -1.20 2.62
C ALA A 116 20.67 -0.51 1.92
N ALA A 117 20.01 -1.19 0.98
CA ALA A 117 18.89 -0.65 0.23
C ALA A 117 17.63 -0.46 1.11
N LEU A 118 17.31 -1.43 1.97
CA LEU A 118 16.26 -1.28 2.99
C LEU A 118 16.54 -0.11 3.94
N THR A 119 17.80 0.06 4.34
CA THR A 119 18.21 1.18 5.21
C THR A 119 18.00 2.52 4.51
N ARG A 120 18.42 2.66 3.24
CA ARG A 120 18.18 3.87 2.44
C ARG A 120 16.69 4.15 2.28
N MET A 121 15.89 3.15 1.92
CA MET A 121 14.44 3.30 1.81
C MET A 121 13.83 3.76 3.13
N ALA A 122 14.21 3.15 4.25
CA ALA A 122 13.72 3.54 5.57
C ALA A 122 14.05 5.01 5.88
N HIS A 123 15.27 5.47 5.55
CA HIS A 123 15.64 6.88 5.73
C HIS A 123 14.81 7.82 4.85
N THR A 124 14.55 7.46 3.59
CA THR A 124 13.64 8.24 2.72
C THR A 124 12.24 8.32 3.30
N LEU A 125 11.65 7.18 3.68
CA LEU A 125 10.27 7.13 4.20
C LEU A 125 10.11 7.83 5.55
N ARG A 126 11.18 7.93 6.36
CA ARG A 126 11.16 8.71 7.61
C ARG A 126 11.02 10.22 7.39
N LEU A 127 11.39 10.71 6.21
CA LEU A 127 11.25 12.12 5.84
C LEU A 127 9.83 12.42 5.33
N VAL A 128 9.04 11.39 5.03
CA VAL A 128 7.66 11.54 4.57
C VAL A 128 6.74 11.77 5.78
N PRO A 129 5.88 12.81 5.77
CA PRO A 129 4.95 13.05 6.86
C PRO A 129 4.01 11.85 7.12
N PRO A 130 3.65 11.54 8.38
CA PRO A 130 2.61 10.56 8.66
C PRO A 130 1.23 11.06 8.18
N PRO A 131 0.25 10.15 7.93
CA PRO A 131 0.32 8.71 8.16
C PRO A 131 0.97 7.93 7.00
N LEU A 132 1.92 7.06 7.33
CA LEU A 132 2.60 6.15 6.41
C LEU A 132 2.75 4.76 7.04
N LEU A 133 2.47 3.72 6.26
CA LEU A 133 2.68 2.32 6.60
C LEU A 133 3.60 1.69 5.57
N TRP A 134 4.73 1.17 6.02
CA TRP A 134 5.67 0.45 5.15
C TRP A 134 5.41 -1.06 5.20
N VAL A 135 5.03 -1.65 4.08
CA VAL A 135 4.81 -3.10 3.95
C VAL A 135 6.03 -3.70 3.26
N VAL A 136 6.80 -4.50 4.00
CA VAL A 136 7.96 -5.21 3.48
C VAL A 136 7.61 -6.68 3.34
N VAL A 137 7.81 -7.22 2.13
CA VAL A 137 7.57 -8.63 1.82
C VAL A 137 8.89 -9.31 1.51
N GLU A 138 9.10 -10.51 2.07
CA GLU A 138 10.32 -11.30 1.86
C GLU A 138 10.07 -12.80 1.99
N ALA A 139 11.04 -13.61 1.57
CA ALA A 139 10.98 -15.04 1.82
C ALA A 139 11.19 -15.36 3.30
N ASN A 140 10.48 -16.38 3.79
CA ASN A 140 10.52 -16.81 5.19
C ASN A 140 11.93 -17.02 5.79
N PRO A 141 12.96 -17.52 5.08
CA PRO A 141 14.31 -17.67 5.64
C PRO A 141 15.00 -16.36 6.05
N ASP A 142 14.66 -15.23 5.42
CA ASP A 142 15.36 -13.94 5.61
C ASP A 142 14.82 -13.12 6.81
N VAL A 143 13.67 -13.54 7.35
CA VAL A 143 12.85 -12.80 8.33
C VAL A 143 13.64 -12.28 9.52
N ALA A 144 14.54 -13.10 10.08
CA ALA A 144 15.26 -12.73 11.30
C ALA A 144 16.19 -11.53 11.08
N ALA A 145 16.86 -11.45 9.93
CA ALA A 145 17.77 -10.35 9.62
C ALA A 145 16.99 -9.07 9.34
N THR A 146 15.94 -9.16 8.52
CA THR A 146 15.14 -8.00 8.12
C THR A 146 14.32 -7.45 9.28
N ALA A 147 13.72 -8.32 10.10
CA ALA A 147 12.98 -7.89 11.28
C ALA A 147 13.85 -7.08 12.25
N ARG A 148 15.13 -7.45 12.45
CA ARG A 148 16.06 -6.67 13.27
C ARG A 148 16.28 -5.27 12.69
N LEU A 149 16.49 -5.17 11.37
CA LEU A 149 16.67 -3.91 10.67
C LEU A 149 15.42 -3.03 10.77
N LEU A 150 14.24 -3.56 10.44
CA LEU A 150 12.97 -2.83 10.46
C LEU A 150 12.66 -2.24 11.85
N ARG A 151 12.93 -2.98 12.93
CA ARG A 151 12.74 -2.51 14.32
C ARG A 151 13.56 -1.26 14.66
N THR A 152 14.70 -1.06 14.01
CA THR A 152 15.56 0.12 14.25
C THR A 152 15.16 1.35 13.43
N THR A 153 14.25 1.22 12.47
CA THR A 153 13.90 2.31 11.55
C THR A 153 13.03 3.38 12.20
N GLY A 154 12.19 3.02 13.18
CA GLY A 154 11.19 3.92 13.76
C GLY A 154 9.97 4.15 12.86
N LEU A 155 9.85 3.44 11.73
CA LEU A 155 8.68 3.49 10.86
C LEU A 155 7.58 2.56 11.37
N MET A 156 6.33 2.90 11.08
CA MET A 156 5.24 1.93 11.16
C MET A 156 5.37 0.96 9.99
N TYR A 157 5.48 -0.33 10.27
CA TYR A 157 5.66 -1.33 9.24
C TYR A 157 4.80 -2.57 9.45
N ARG A 158 4.50 -3.26 8.34
CA ARG A 158 4.07 -4.66 8.36
C ARG A 158 5.13 -5.48 7.63
N HIS A 159 5.59 -6.54 8.28
CA HIS A 159 6.58 -7.46 7.72
C HIS A 159 5.85 -8.75 7.35
N LEU A 160 5.74 -9.01 6.04
CA LEU A 160 5.01 -10.15 5.47
C LEU A 160 5.99 -11.15 4.86
N THR A 161 5.58 -12.42 4.83
CA THR A 161 6.44 -13.51 4.41
C THR A 161 5.71 -14.50 3.53
N TYR A 162 6.40 -15.09 2.57
CA TYR A 162 5.91 -16.24 1.79
C TYR A 162 6.83 -17.45 1.94
N LYS A 163 6.31 -18.64 1.60
CA LYS A 163 7.02 -19.92 1.72
C LYS A 163 7.36 -20.56 0.37
N ASP A 164 6.75 -20.05 -0.70
CA ASP A 164 6.95 -20.50 -2.06
C ASP A 164 8.42 -20.33 -2.48
N ASN A 165 8.94 -21.35 -3.16
CA ASN A 165 10.32 -21.34 -3.64
C ASN A 165 10.33 -20.84 -5.10
N PHE A 166 11.15 -19.83 -5.37
CA PHE A 166 11.38 -19.31 -6.71
C PHE A 166 12.77 -19.68 -7.20
N THR A 167 12.88 -20.12 -8.45
CA THR A 167 14.19 -20.35 -9.05
C THR A 167 14.85 -19.01 -9.40
N VAL A 168 16.17 -19.02 -9.63
CA VAL A 168 16.89 -17.83 -10.13
C VAL A 168 16.27 -17.31 -11.43
N ALA A 169 15.78 -18.20 -12.29
CA ALA A 169 15.08 -17.83 -13.52
C ALA A 169 13.73 -17.17 -13.24
N ASP A 170 12.99 -17.61 -12.23
CA ASP A 170 11.72 -17.00 -11.83
C ASP A 170 11.93 -15.60 -11.23
N ALA A 171 12.97 -15.44 -10.40
CA ALA A 171 13.36 -14.14 -9.86
C ALA A 171 13.80 -13.17 -10.98
N ALA A 172 14.63 -13.64 -11.92
CA ALA A 172 15.06 -12.85 -13.08
C ALA A 172 13.87 -12.46 -13.99
N ALA A 173 12.89 -13.35 -14.15
CA ALA A 173 11.64 -13.06 -14.87
C ALA A 173 10.64 -12.21 -14.08
N GLY A 174 10.97 -11.80 -12.84
CA GLY A 174 10.11 -10.96 -11.99
C GLY A 174 8.93 -11.67 -11.34
N LYS A 175 8.82 -13.00 -11.45
CA LYS A 175 7.70 -13.78 -10.88
C LYS A 175 7.68 -13.74 -9.36
N GLU A 176 8.86 -13.78 -8.73
CA GLU A 176 8.99 -13.67 -7.28
C GLU A 176 8.48 -12.30 -6.79
N ARG A 177 8.90 -11.21 -7.43
CA ARG A 177 8.41 -9.85 -7.13
C ARG A 177 6.89 -9.73 -7.36
N HIS A 178 6.37 -10.35 -8.42
CA HIS A 178 4.94 -10.39 -8.71
C HIS A 178 4.14 -11.10 -7.60
N HIS A 179 4.61 -12.28 -7.18
CA HIS A 179 4.01 -13.02 -6.07
C HIS A 179 4.01 -12.21 -4.77
N GLN A 180 5.13 -11.58 -4.42
CA GLN A 180 5.24 -10.73 -3.23
C GLN A 180 4.25 -9.57 -3.23
N ARG A 181 4.05 -8.91 -4.38
CA ARG A 181 3.08 -7.83 -4.52
C ARG A 181 1.65 -8.35 -4.29
N ASN A 182 1.30 -9.52 -4.81
CA ASN A 182 0.00 -10.15 -4.54
C ASN A 182 -0.18 -10.55 -3.07
N VAL A 183 0.86 -11.04 -2.39
CA VAL A 183 0.84 -11.27 -0.93
C VAL A 183 0.55 -9.98 -0.17
N ALA A 184 1.18 -8.87 -0.56
CA ALA A 184 0.89 -7.56 0.03
C ALA A 184 -0.55 -7.10 -0.24
N LEU A 185 -1.03 -7.22 -1.48
CA LEU A 185 -2.39 -6.81 -1.84
C LEU A 185 -3.46 -7.62 -1.13
N GLY A 186 -3.30 -8.96 -1.04
CA GLY A 186 -4.21 -9.80 -0.28
C GLY A 186 -4.25 -9.42 1.20
N HIS A 187 -3.11 -9.02 1.77
CA HIS A 187 -3.05 -8.52 3.15
C HIS A 187 -3.73 -7.16 3.34
N ILE A 188 -3.53 -6.23 2.39
CA ILE A 188 -4.18 -4.91 2.37
C ILE A 188 -5.70 -5.07 2.24
N GLU A 189 -6.14 -5.97 1.36
CA GLU A 189 -7.56 -6.28 1.13
C GLU A 189 -8.21 -6.94 2.34
N HIS A 190 -7.58 -7.97 2.91
CA HIS A 190 -8.08 -8.69 4.07
C HIS A 190 -8.30 -7.76 5.27
N HIS A 191 -7.35 -6.85 5.52
CA HIS A 191 -7.42 -5.92 6.65
C HIS A 191 -8.08 -4.58 6.31
N ARG A 192 -8.55 -4.39 5.07
CA ARG A 192 -9.17 -3.16 4.58
C ARG A 192 -8.34 -1.92 4.91
N LEU A 193 -7.04 -1.97 4.61
CA LEU A 193 -6.11 -0.87 4.88
C LEU A 193 -6.39 0.32 3.96
N ALA A 194 -7.29 1.20 4.38
CA ALA A 194 -7.74 2.35 3.62
C ALA A 194 -6.61 3.39 3.45
N GLY A 195 -6.01 3.40 2.27
CA GLY A 195 -4.95 4.32 1.88
C GLY A 195 -4.62 4.28 0.39
N VAL A 196 -3.59 5.03 0.01
CA VAL A 196 -2.99 5.02 -1.33
C VAL A 196 -1.82 4.03 -1.33
N VAL A 197 -1.90 3.03 -2.20
CA VAL A 197 -0.89 1.97 -2.34
C VAL A 197 0.14 2.39 -3.38
N LEU A 198 1.42 2.39 -3.00
CA LEU A 198 2.57 2.61 -3.87
C LEU A 198 3.44 1.35 -3.88
N PHE A 199 3.76 0.83 -5.06
CA PHE A 199 4.81 -0.18 -5.19
C PHE A 199 6.18 0.52 -5.32
N ALA A 200 7.03 0.34 -4.31
CA ALA A 200 8.36 0.91 -4.27
C ALA A 200 9.41 -0.19 -4.37
N GLY A 201 10.19 -0.16 -5.44
CA GLY A 201 11.34 -1.03 -5.63
C GLY A 201 12.41 -0.75 -4.60
N LEU A 202 13.18 -1.77 -4.24
CA LEU A 202 14.18 -1.67 -3.20
C LEU A 202 15.32 -0.69 -3.57
N GLY A 203 15.57 -0.50 -4.86
CA GLY A 203 16.54 0.46 -5.40
C GLY A 203 15.94 1.80 -5.83
N ASP A 204 14.63 2.01 -5.67
CA ASP A 204 13.97 3.21 -6.18
C ASP A 204 14.38 4.45 -5.38
N THR A 205 14.50 5.57 -6.10
CA THR A 205 14.77 6.89 -5.51
C THR A 205 13.59 7.81 -5.80
N PHE A 206 13.15 8.53 -4.78
CA PHE A 206 11.96 9.37 -4.81
C PHE A 206 12.31 10.82 -4.45
N ASP A 207 11.76 11.77 -5.19
CA ASP A 207 11.64 13.16 -4.71
C ASP A 207 10.66 13.18 -3.53
N LEU A 208 10.98 13.89 -2.43
CA LEU A 208 10.09 13.92 -1.26
C LEU A 208 8.74 14.59 -1.54
N ARG A 209 8.69 15.55 -2.47
CA ARG A 209 7.45 16.23 -2.90
C ARG A 209 6.47 15.25 -3.55
N PHE A 210 6.97 14.13 -4.06
CA PHE A 210 6.16 13.09 -4.69
C PHE A 210 5.11 12.51 -3.73
N PHE A 211 5.48 12.29 -2.47
CA PHE A 211 4.59 11.69 -1.48
C PHE A 211 3.40 12.59 -1.13
N ASP A 212 3.57 13.92 -1.22
CA ASP A 212 2.46 14.86 -1.04
C ASP A 212 1.50 14.82 -2.25
N GLN A 213 2.01 14.57 -3.46
CA GLN A 213 1.17 14.35 -4.65
C GLN A 213 0.38 13.05 -4.54
N LEU A 214 0.98 11.97 -4.01
CA LEU A 214 0.30 10.69 -3.82
C LEU A 214 -0.96 10.81 -2.94
N ARG A 215 -0.93 11.67 -1.91
CA ARG A 215 -2.09 11.90 -1.04
C ARG A 215 -3.27 12.57 -1.74
N GLN A 216 -3.07 13.13 -2.93
CA GLN A 216 -4.15 13.72 -3.73
C GLN A 216 -4.85 12.69 -4.61
N ILE A 217 -4.38 11.44 -4.65
CA ILE A 217 -4.97 10.37 -5.44
C ILE A 217 -6.35 10.01 -4.87
N ARG A 218 -7.38 10.12 -5.72
CA ARG A 218 -8.75 9.69 -5.40
C ARG A 218 -8.99 8.23 -5.76
N THR A 219 -8.59 7.84 -6.97
CA THR A 219 -8.72 6.46 -7.48
C THR A 219 -7.37 5.96 -7.98
N PHE A 220 -6.82 6.56 -9.03
CA PHE A 220 -5.50 6.22 -9.56
C PHE A 220 -4.64 7.47 -9.77
N GLY A 221 -3.32 7.30 -9.67
CA GLY A 221 -2.34 8.30 -10.08
C GLY A 221 -1.24 7.64 -10.90
N ALA A 222 -0.73 8.35 -11.89
CA ALA A 222 0.35 7.90 -12.76
C ALA A 222 1.38 9.01 -13.00
N TRP A 223 2.64 8.65 -13.19
CA TRP A 223 3.75 9.59 -13.33
C TRP A 223 4.85 9.07 -14.26
N PRO A 224 5.71 9.95 -14.79
CA PRO A 224 6.93 9.54 -15.47
C PRO A 224 7.93 8.86 -14.51
N VAL A 225 8.47 7.73 -14.94
CA VAL A 225 9.54 6.99 -14.26
C VAL A 225 10.77 6.97 -15.15
N ALA A 226 11.92 7.39 -14.63
CA ALA A 226 13.20 7.17 -15.27
C ALA A 226 13.76 5.82 -14.80
N THR A 227 13.93 4.89 -15.75
CA THR A 227 14.52 3.58 -15.50
C THR A 227 15.98 3.57 -15.97
N MET A 228 16.89 3.35 -15.04
CA MET A 228 18.32 3.21 -15.29
C MET A 228 18.69 1.73 -15.38
N SER A 229 19.40 1.34 -16.46
CA SER A 229 19.98 0.00 -16.55
C SER A 229 21.25 -0.08 -15.73
N GLN A 230 21.37 -1.03 -14.80
CA GLN A 230 22.53 -1.11 -13.89
C GLN A 230 23.87 -1.33 -14.63
N ASN A 231 23.84 -1.98 -15.80
CA ASN A 231 25.04 -2.39 -16.55
C ASN A 231 25.24 -1.63 -17.86
N GLU A 232 24.37 -0.67 -18.18
CA GLU A 232 24.46 0.12 -19.41
C GLU A 232 24.34 1.61 -19.07
N ARG A 233 24.97 2.48 -19.86
CA ARG A 233 24.71 3.94 -19.79
C ARG A 233 23.36 4.27 -20.46
N LYS A 234 22.32 3.54 -20.07
CA LYS A 234 20.99 3.61 -20.67
C LYS A 234 19.97 4.06 -19.64
N VAL A 235 19.26 5.13 -19.98
CA VAL A 235 18.17 5.68 -19.19
C VAL A 235 16.95 5.82 -20.10
N VAL A 236 15.85 5.15 -19.74
CA VAL A 236 14.59 5.25 -20.47
C VAL A 236 13.55 5.89 -19.55
N VAL A 237 12.88 6.93 -20.03
CA VAL A 237 11.77 7.58 -19.32
C VAL A 237 10.46 7.12 -19.92
N GLN A 238 9.60 6.54 -19.10
CA GLN A 238 8.27 6.09 -19.50
C GLN A 238 7.22 6.69 -18.58
N GLY A 239 6.10 7.14 -19.13
CA GLY A 239 5.10 7.83 -18.33
C GLY A 239 3.86 8.27 -19.11
N PRO A 240 2.86 8.80 -18.40
CA PRO A 240 1.67 9.34 -19.02
C PRO A 240 1.97 10.67 -19.73
N ALA A 241 1.38 10.86 -20.89
CA ALA A 241 1.28 12.16 -21.54
C ALA A 241 0.00 12.85 -21.07
N CYS A 242 0.13 14.01 -20.42
CA CYS A 242 -0.97 14.66 -19.72
C CYS A 242 -1.39 15.97 -20.41
N SER A 243 -2.69 16.22 -20.47
CA SER A 243 -3.26 17.51 -20.86
C SER A 243 -3.82 18.15 -19.59
N SER A 244 -3.09 19.10 -19.01
CA SER A 244 -3.23 19.43 -17.59
C SER A 244 -3.15 18.16 -16.75
N SER A 245 -3.97 18.01 -15.69
CA SER A 245 -3.90 16.88 -14.75
C SER A 245 -4.51 15.57 -15.26
N SER A 246 -5.07 15.56 -16.48
CA SER A 246 -5.73 14.40 -17.07
C SER A 246 -4.78 13.65 -18.01
N VAL A 247 -4.72 12.34 -17.87
CA VAL A 247 -3.92 11.47 -18.75
C VAL A 247 -4.58 11.36 -20.11
N ALA A 248 -3.86 11.73 -21.17
CA ALA A 248 -4.32 11.66 -22.56
C ALA A 248 -3.68 10.49 -23.33
N GLY A 249 -2.53 9.99 -22.87
CA GLY A 249 -1.80 8.91 -23.50
C GLY A 249 -0.56 8.50 -22.71
N TRP A 250 0.37 7.81 -23.35
CA TRP A 250 1.63 7.38 -22.76
C TRP A 250 2.79 7.66 -23.71
N PHE A 251 3.98 7.84 -23.15
CA PHE A 251 5.20 8.04 -23.90
C PHE A 251 6.33 7.15 -23.36
N SER A 252 7.33 6.92 -24.21
CA SER A 252 8.58 6.26 -23.87
C SER A 252 9.72 6.97 -24.60
N MET A 253 10.73 7.44 -23.86
CA MET A 253 11.88 8.18 -24.38
C MET A 253 13.17 7.49 -23.95
N ASP A 254 14.06 7.18 -24.91
CA ASP A 254 15.39 6.66 -24.63
C ASP A 254 16.41 7.81 -24.61
N LEU A 255 16.96 8.10 -23.44
CA LEU A 255 17.92 9.18 -23.25
C LEU A 255 19.36 8.75 -23.57
N SER A 256 19.64 7.48 -23.86
CA SER A 256 20.99 7.01 -24.18
C SER A 256 21.50 7.52 -25.54
N ASN A 257 20.58 7.83 -26.47
CA ASN A 257 20.88 8.24 -27.84
C ASN A 257 20.65 9.74 -28.09
N ALA A 258 20.52 10.54 -27.03
CA ALA A 258 20.24 11.97 -27.16
C ALA A 258 21.48 12.76 -27.61
N THR A 259 21.73 12.82 -28.92
CA THR A 259 22.73 13.71 -29.55
C THR A 259 22.26 15.16 -29.73
N SER A 260 21.20 15.60 -29.04
CA SER A 260 20.80 17.02 -28.99
C SER A 260 19.94 17.34 -27.78
N PRO A 261 20.04 18.57 -27.22
CA PRO A 261 19.24 19.01 -26.09
C PRO A 261 17.80 19.20 -26.55
N VAL A 262 16.93 18.22 -26.32
CA VAL A 262 15.52 18.35 -26.64
C VAL A 262 14.87 19.20 -25.55
N ALA A 263 14.41 20.38 -25.96
CA ALA A 263 13.65 21.28 -25.11
C ALA A 263 12.41 20.56 -24.54
N VAL A 264 12.28 20.60 -23.21
CA VAL A 264 11.07 20.25 -22.48
C VAL A 264 10.03 21.33 -22.81
N GLY A 265 9.33 21.16 -23.92
CA GLY A 265 8.28 22.08 -24.35
C GLY A 265 8.07 22.07 -25.86
N GLY A 266 6.99 21.42 -26.30
CA GLY A 266 6.44 21.62 -27.65
C GLY A 266 6.50 20.40 -28.56
N ALA A 267 5.33 19.80 -28.78
CA ALA A 267 4.88 19.19 -30.03
C ALA A 267 5.98 18.61 -30.96
N GLY A 268 6.66 17.55 -30.52
CA GLY A 268 7.64 16.85 -31.36
C GLY A 268 8.07 15.49 -30.84
N TYR A 269 7.37 14.95 -29.83
CA TYR A 269 7.68 13.62 -29.32
C TYR A 269 7.00 12.58 -30.18
N GLY A 270 7.73 11.55 -30.57
CA GLY A 270 7.19 10.33 -31.17
C GLY A 270 6.20 9.70 -30.21
N ALA A 271 4.98 10.23 -30.20
CA ALA A 271 3.83 9.67 -29.57
C ALA A 271 3.52 8.39 -30.34
N ALA A 272 4.12 7.29 -29.94
CA ALA A 272 3.38 6.06 -29.98
C ALA A 272 2.19 6.28 -29.03
N ALA A 273 1.10 6.87 -29.54
CA ALA A 273 -0.19 7.00 -28.87
C ALA A 273 -0.85 5.62 -28.61
N ALA A 274 -0.05 4.55 -28.65
CA ALA A 274 -0.46 3.22 -28.31
C ALA A 274 -0.53 3.13 -26.79
N ARG A 275 -1.71 2.77 -26.28
CA ARG A 275 -1.84 2.39 -24.87
C ARG A 275 -0.85 1.26 -24.60
N PRO A 276 -0.02 1.36 -23.54
CA PRO A 276 0.85 0.25 -23.17
C PRO A 276 -0.03 -0.96 -22.86
N ARG A 277 0.41 -2.15 -23.28
CA ARG A 277 -0.34 -3.40 -23.01
C ARG A 277 -0.35 -3.76 -21.54
N GLU A 278 0.74 -3.39 -20.85
CA GLU A 278 0.92 -3.56 -19.43
C GLU A 278 1.66 -2.35 -18.89
N LEU A 279 1.20 -1.83 -17.75
CA LEU A 279 1.84 -0.71 -17.08
C LEU A 279 2.81 -1.23 -16.02
N ASP A 280 4.02 -0.66 -15.99
CA ASP A 280 4.97 -0.96 -14.92
C ASP A 280 4.40 -0.48 -13.57
N VAL A 281 4.47 -1.33 -12.54
CA VAL A 281 3.97 -1.04 -11.19
C VAL A 281 4.68 0.14 -10.52
N HIS A 282 5.87 0.52 -10.97
CA HIS A 282 6.62 1.68 -10.49
C HIS A 282 6.05 3.01 -11.01
N GLY A 283 5.19 2.97 -12.04
CA GLY A 283 4.62 4.14 -12.71
C GLY A 283 3.22 4.55 -12.27
N PHE A 284 2.63 3.87 -11.28
CA PHE A 284 1.31 4.22 -10.76
C PHE A 284 1.11 3.88 -9.29
N ALA A 285 0.11 4.54 -8.70
CA ALA A 285 -0.44 4.23 -7.38
C ALA A 285 -1.97 4.26 -7.45
N PHE A 286 -2.61 3.63 -6.49
CA PHE A 286 -4.07 3.52 -6.47
C PHE A 286 -4.62 3.58 -5.06
N ASN A 287 -5.87 4.02 -4.95
CA ASN A 287 -6.63 3.93 -3.72
C ASN A 287 -7.00 2.47 -3.46
N SER A 288 -6.55 1.93 -2.34
CA SER A 288 -6.77 0.56 -1.90
C SER A 288 -8.25 0.12 -1.92
N SER A 289 -9.21 1.05 -1.78
CA SER A 289 -10.64 0.71 -1.88
C SER A 289 -11.03 0.04 -3.20
N VAL A 290 -10.24 0.24 -4.26
CA VAL A 290 -10.42 -0.44 -5.56
C VAL A 290 -10.42 -1.97 -5.43
N LEU A 291 -9.71 -2.52 -4.45
CA LEU A 291 -9.60 -3.97 -4.24
C LEU A 291 -10.91 -4.57 -3.70
N TRP A 292 -11.80 -3.78 -3.09
CA TRP A 292 -12.90 -4.35 -2.31
C TRP A 292 -14.20 -3.56 -2.25
N ASP A 293 -14.23 -2.37 -2.84
CA ASP A 293 -15.39 -1.48 -2.90
C ASP A 293 -15.52 -0.90 -4.32
N PRO A 294 -16.01 -1.71 -5.28
CA PRO A 294 -16.13 -1.30 -6.68
C PRO A 294 -17.16 -0.17 -6.89
N GLU A 295 -18.20 -0.12 -6.06
CA GLU A 295 -19.26 0.88 -6.14
C GLU A 295 -18.71 2.29 -5.90
N ARG A 296 -17.78 2.43 -4.95
CA ARG A 296 -17.16 3.71 -4.58
C ARG A 296 -16.48 4.46 -5.72
N TRP A 297 -16.00 3.76 -6.75
CA TRP A 297 -15.34 4.39 -7.90
C TRP A 297 -16.11 4.25 -9.21
N GLY A 298 -17.37 3.79 -9.14
CA GLY A 298 -18.29 3.75 -10.27
C GLY A 298 -18.14 2.52 -11.16
N ARG A 299 -17.60 1.42 -10.64
CA ARG A 299 -17.63 0.12 -11.33
C ARG A 299 -18.77 -0.72 -10.76
N TYR A 300 -19.66 -1.21 -11.62
CA TYR A 300 -20.63 -2.22 -11.21
C TYR A 300 -19.87 -3.49 -10.78
N PRO A 301 -20.35 -4.29 -9.79
CA PRO A 301 -19.77 -5.57 -9.46
C PRO A 301 -19.68 -6.41 -10.74
N THR A 302 -18.46 -6.57 -11.23
CA THR A 302 -18.21 -7.38 -12.43
C THR A 302 -18.26 -8.80 -11.92
N SER A 303 -19.23 -9.56 -12.42
CA SER A 303 -19.54 -10.95 -12.09
C SER A 303 -18.43 -11.96 -12.44
N GLU A 304 -17.17 -11.51 -12.51
CA GLU A 304 -15.99 -12.34 -12.75
C GLU A 304 -15.60 -12.99 -11.42
N PRO A 305 -15.76 -14.32 -11.30
CA PRO A 305 -15.41 -15.03 -10.09
C PRO A 305 -13.89 -15.10 -10.01
N ASP A 306 -13.34 -14.57 -8.91
CA ASP A 306 -11.96 -14.76 -8.45
C ASP A 306 -10.86 -13.82 -8.99
N LYS A 307 -11.08 -12.50 -8.87
CA LYS A 307 -10.01 -11.48 -8.96
C LYS A 307 -8.98 -11.54 -7.82
N SER A 308 -9.13 -12.46 -6.86
CA SER A 308 -8.21 -12.59 -5.72
C SER A 308 -6.90 -13.29 -6.09
N GLN A 309 -6.87 -14.03 -7.22
CA GLN A 309 -5.67 -14.80 -7.58
C GLN A 309 -4.53 -13.93 -8.14
N ASP A 310 -4.82 -12.80 -8.79
CA ASP A 310 -3.80 -11.89 -9.33
C ASP A 310 -4.22 -10.41 -9.27
N SER A 311 -4.30 -9.88 -8.04
CA SER A 311 -4.71 -8.49 -7.77
C SER A 311 -3.81 -7.45 -8.44
N VAL A 312 -2.52 -7.75 -8.66
CA VAL A 312 -1.58 -6.86 -9.36
C VAL A 312 -1.99 -6.66 -10.81
N LYS A 313 -2.24 -7.75 -11.55
CA LYS A 313 -2.72 -7.64 -12.94
C LYS A 313 -4.06 -6.93 -13.02
N PHE A 314 -4.95 -7.18 -12.06
CA PHE A 314 -6.22 -6.47 -11.99
C PHE A 314 -6.02 -4.95 -11.89
N VAL A 315 -5.18 -4.46 -10.97
CA VAL A 315 -4.98 -3.00 -10.84
C VAL A 315 -4.23 -2.40 -12.05
N GLN A 316 -3.29 -3.12 -12.66
CA GLN A 316 -2.62 -2.71 -13.91
C GLN A 316 -3.60 -2.62 -15.09
N GLN A 317 -4.59 -3.52 -15.16
CA GLN A 317 -5.60 -3.47 -16.20
C GLN A 317 -6.55 -2.29 -15.97
N VAL A 318 -7.05 -2.09 -14.75
CA VAL A 318 -8.05 -1.06 -14.46
C VAL A 318 -7.50 0.36 -14.68
N VAL A 319 -6.23 0.62 -14.33
CA VAL A 319 -5.62 1.93 -14.60
C VAL A 319 -5.53 2.26 -16.09
N LEU A 320 -5.52 1.24 -16.96
CA LEU A 320 -5.48 1.39 -18.42
C LEU A 320 -6.87 1.45 -19.09
N GLU A 321 -7.93 1.06 -18.38
CA GLU A 321 -9.30 1.04 -18.92
C GLU A 321 -9.92 2.45 -18.96
N ASP A 322 -9.75 3.25 -17.89
CA ASP A 322 -10.41 4.55 -17.74
C ASP A 322 -9.46 5.65 -17.24
N TYR A 323 -8.86 6.37 -18.17
CA TYR A 323 -7.97 7.50 -17.87
C TYR A 323 -8.66 8.67 -17.17
N SER A 324 -10.00 8.78 -17.21
CA SER A 324 -10.73 9.83 -16.48
C SER A 324 -10.60 9.67 -14.96
N LYS A 325 -10.22 8.48 -14.49
CA LYS A 325 -9.95 8.17 -13.07
C LYS A 325 -8.48 8.23 -12.70
N VAL A 326 -7.61 8.53 -13.66
CA VAL A 326 -6.16 8.57 -13.48
C VAL A 326 -5.67 10.01 -13.46
N ARG A 327 -5.12 10.42 -12.32
CA ARG A 327 -4.48 11.72 -12.15
C ARG A 327 -3.03 11.65 -12.63
N GLY A 328 -2.62 12.61 -13.47
CA GLY A 328 -1.21 12.84 -13.78
C GLY A 328 -0.44 13.45 -12.60
N ILE A 329 0.75 12.92 -12.31
CA ILE A 329 1.64 13.40 -11.26
C ILE A 329 3.04 13.71 -11.85
N PRO A 330 3.59 14.94 -11.67
CA PRO A 330 2.87 16.15 -11.25
C PRO A 330 1.73 16.47 -12.23
N SER A 331 0.95 17.53 -11.96
CA SER A 331 -0.30 17.81 -12.69
C SER A 331 -0.16 18.05 -14.20
N ASP A 332 1.02 18.06 -14.78
CA ASP A 332 1.28 18.15 -16.22
C ASP A 332 2.19 17.00 -16.72
N CYS A 333 2.58 16.08 -15.83
CA CYS A 333 3.46 14.95 -16.08
C CYS A 333 4.81 15.33 -16.70
N SER A 334 5.29 16.55 -16.39
CA SER A 334 6.51 17.10 -16.99
C SER A 334 7.80 16.77 -16.23
N GLU A 335 7.70 16.38 -14.95
CA GLU A 335 8.85 16.06 -14.10
C GLU A 335 8.99 14.56 -13.82
N VAL A 336 10.23 14.06 -13.83
CA VAL A 336 10.57 12.74 -13.30
C VAL A 336 10.80 12.87 -11.79
N MET A 337 9.85 12.34 -11.01
CA MET A 337 9.94 12.32 -9.54
C MET A 337 10.37 10.96 -8.98
N VAL A 338 10.42 9.93 -9.84
CA VAL A 338 10.74 8.55 -9.48
C VAL A 338 11.82 8.00 -10.41
N TRP A 339 12.88 7.48 -9.80
CA TRP A 339 14.00 6.85 -10.49
C TRP A 339 14.08 5.39 -10.07
N HIS A 340 13.92 4.50 -11.05
CA HIS A 340 14.00 3.06 -10.86
C HIS A 340 15.34 2.53 -11.38
N VAL A 341 16.00 1.67 -10.61
CA VAL A 341 17.21 0.97 -11.07
C VAL A 341 16.82 -0.45 -11.47
N ASN A 342 16.89 -0.73 -12.77
CA ASN A 342 16.63 -2.06 -13.28
C ASN A 342 17.87 -2.94 -13.11
N THR A 343 17.72 -3.97 -12.28
CA THR A 343 18.75 -4.96 -11.96
C THR A 343 18.62 -6.24 -12.78
N THR A 344 17.58 -6.40 -13.61
CA THR A 344 17.45 -7.59 -14.47
C THR A 344 18.48 -7.55 -15.59
N PRO A 345 19.33 -8.59 -15.75
CA PRO A 345 20.16 -8.72 -16.94
C PRO A 345 19.27 -8.91 -18.17
N LEU A 346 19.50 -8.18 -19.27
CA LEU A 346 18.86 -8.53 -20.54
C LEU A 346 19.33 -9.93 -20.97
N PRO A 347 18.46 -10.74 -21.60
CA PRO A 347 18.91 -11.95 -22.27
C PRO A 347 19.94 -11.54 -23.34
N SER A 348 21.14 -12.11 -23.26
CA SER A 348 22.20 -11.90 -24.26
C SER A 348 21.63 -12.19 -25.65
N SER A 349 21.79 -11.25 -26.58
CA SER A 349 21.51 -11.48 -28.00
C SER A 349 22.13 -12.81 -28.43
N GLN A 350 21.31 -13.74 -28.94
CA GLN A 350 21.82 -14.99 -29.48
C GLN A 350 22.87 -14.69 -30.57
N PRO A 351 24.01 -15.40 -30.62
CA PRO A 351 24.93 -15.26 -31.73
C PRO A 351 24.24 -15.71 -33.01
N SER A 352 24.32 -14.85 -34.02
CA SER A 352 23.89 -15.14 -35.39
C SER A 352 24.52 -16.44 -35.87
N PRO A 353 23.78 -17.31 -36.60
CA PRO A 353 24.35 -18.55 -37.11
C PRO A 353 25.48 -18.21 -38.08
N GLN A 354 26.70 -18.65 -37.72
CA GLN A 354 27.84 -18.56 -38.61
C GLN A 354 27.52 -19.27 -39.92
N ASN A 355 27.59 -18.52 -41.03
CA ASN A 355 27.63 -19.09 -42.36
C ASN A 355 28.82 -20.06 -42.43
N LYS A 356 28.51 -21.36 -42.56
CA LYS A 356 29.49 -22.36 -42.97
C LYS A 356 29.92 -22.02 -44.40
N ARG A 357 31.21 -21.74 -44.57
CA ARG A 357 31.87 -21.78 -45.87
C ARG A 357 32.02 -23.21 -46.33
#